data_AF-A0A379GHG5-F1
#
_entry.id   AF-A0A379GHG5-F1
#
_cell.length_a   1.000
_cell.length_b   1.000
_cell.length_c   1.000
_cell.angle_alpha   90.00
_cell.angle_beta   90.00
_cell.angle_gamma   90.00
#
_symmetry.space_group_name_H-M   'P 1'
#
loop_
_entity.id
_entity.type
_entity.pdbx_description
1 polymer ?
#
loop_
_entity_poly.entity_id
_entity_poly.type
_entity_poly.pdbx_seq_one_letter_code
_entity_poly.pdbx_strand_id
1 'polypeptide(L)'
;MEGNFVAEQIIKINLIFGQLSLVYGLPYNMTLYGGSQFSNNYQAYAIGLGGNLGTFGAISADVIQANSILPNDEHKKGQSFRLLYAKSINSTGTNFQIMGYRYSTQGYYTLNEVSYKKMAGREIVTDNGIIRDEDNLSNYYNLNYSKKGRFQLNINQQITNNSSLYILGSYQNYWRTTETEQLWQLGYNANI
;
A
#
# COMPACT_ATOMS: atom_id res chain seq x y z
N MET A 1 -13.67 9.38 -16.96
CA MET A 1 -12.28 9.10 -16.49
C MET A 1 -11.42 10.37 -16.36
N GLU A 2 -11.87 11.56 -16.79
CA GLU A 2 -11.08 12.80 -16.72
C GLU A 2 -11.17 13.56 -15.38
N GLY A 3 -12.23 13.38 -14.59
CA GLY A 3 -12.45 14.15 -13.35
C GLY A 3 -11.43 13.90 -12.22
N ASN A 4 -10.93 12.67 -12.05
CA ASN A 4 -9.95 12.36 -11.00
C ASN A 4 -8.57 12.98 -11.26
N PHE A 5 -8.19 13.15 -12.52
CA PHE A 5 -6.85 13.64 -12.88
C PHE A 5 -6.67 15.13 -12.55
N VAL A 6 -7.75 15.92 -12.67
CA VAL A 6 -7.74 17.36 -12.38
C VAL A 6 -7.67 17.64 -10.88
N ALA A 7 -8.34 16.83 -10.06
CA ALA A 7 -8.33 16.98 -8.59
C ALA A 7 -6.94 16.69 -7.98
N GLU A 8 -6.22 15.68 -8.47
CA GLU A 8 -4.87 15.36 -7.98
C GLU A 8 -3.86 16.50 -8.21
N GLN A 9 -3.94 17.23 -9.34
CA GLN A 9 -3.03 18.35 -9.65
C GLN A 9 -3.24 19.58 -8.74
N ILE A 10 -4.43 19.73 -8.14
CA ILE A 10 -4.73 20.86 -7.26
C ILE A 10 -4.05 20.69 -5.90
N ILE A 11 -4.04 19.48 -5.35
CA ILE A 11 -3.55 19.21 -3.99
C ILE A 11 -2.13 18.65 -3.94
N LYS A 12 -1.59 18.12 -5.05
CA LYS A 12 -0.22 17.62 -5.14
C LYS A 12 0.64 18.51 -6.04
N ILE A 13 1.92 18.65 -5.70
CA ILE A 13 2.93 19.25 -6.57
C ILE A 13 3.36 18.25 -7.65
N ASN A 14 3.66 18.76 -8.83
CA ASN A 14 4.29 17.95 -9.87
C ASN A 14 5.76 17.75 -9.50
N LEU A 15 6.11 16.54 -9.07
CA LEU A 15 7.46 16.16 -8.71
C LEU A 15 8.14 15.52 -9.92
N ILE A 16 9.30 16.04 -10.31
CA ILE A 16 10.24 15.24 -11.09
C ILE A 16 10.81 14.19 -10.14
N PHE A 17 10.70 12.92 -10.51
CA PHE A 17 11.23 11.83 -9.73
C PHE A 17 11.88 10.78 -10.64
N GLY A 18 12.85 10.06 -10.06
CA GLY A 18 13.44 8.87 -10.65
C GLY A 18 13.20 7.67 -9.74
N GLN A 19 13.03 6.50 -10.34
CA GLN A 19 12.95 5.24 -9.61
C GLN A 19 13.81 4.17 -10.30
N LEU A 20 14.47 3.35 -9.48
CA LEU A 20 15.23 2.19 -9.93
C LEU A 20 14.78 0.99 -9.11
N SER A 21 14.60 -0.15 -9.76
CA SER A 21 14.35 -1.42 -9.09
C SER A 21 15.20 -2.52 -9.72
N LEU A 22 15.67 -3.43 -8.88
CA LEU A 22 16.50 -4.56 -9.27
C LEU A 22 15.98 -5.80 -8.56
N VAL A 23 15.92 -6.90 -9.30
CA VAL A 23 15.51 -8.22 -8.78
C VAL A 23 16.50 -9.24 -9.33
N TYR A 24 17.00 -10.11 -8.46
CA TYR A 24 17.98 -11.12 -8.81
C TYR A 24 17.61 -12.46 -8.18
N GLY A 25 17.53 -13.50 -9.03
CA GLY A 25 17.31 -14.87 -8.58
C GLY A 25 18.59 -15.45 -7.98
N LEU A 26 18.50 -15.95 -6.76
CA LEU A 26 19.57 -16.62 -6.03
C LEU A 26 19.34 -18.15 -6.05
N PRO A 27 20.38 -18.96 -5.78
CA PRO A 27 20.22 -20.38 -5.52
C PRO A 27 19.22 -20.67 -4.38
N TYR A 28 18.80 -21.93 -4.26
CA TYR A 28 17.88 -22.40 -3.20
C TYR A 28 16.51 -21.71 -3.20
N ASN A 29 15.99 -21.38 -4.38
CA ASN A 29 14.69 -20.75 -4.58
C ASN A 29 14.53 -19.41 -3.84
N MET A 30 15.62 -18.66 -3.70
CA MET A 30 15.63 -17.34 -3.09
C MET A 30 15.65 -16.24 -4.16
N THR A 31 15.12 -15.08 -3.83
CA THR A 31 15.12 -13.89 -4.68
C THR A 31 15.53 -12.70 -3.85
N LEU A 32 16.58 -12.01 -4.25
CA LEU A 32 16.95 -10.70 -3.70
C LEU A 32 16.28 -9.62 -4.55
N TYR A 33 15.67 -8.64 -3.90
CA TYR A 33 15.14 -7.47 -4.59
C TYR A 33 15.48 -6.21 -3.83
N GLY A 34 15.53 -5.10 -4.56
CA GLY A 34 15.78 -3.80 -3.99
C GLY A 34 15.39 -2.71 -4.96
N GLY A 35 15.49 -1.47 -4.50
CA GLY A 35 15.21 -0.34 -5.33
C GLY A 35 15.43 0.97 -4.61
N SER A 36 15.30 2.05 -5.35
CA SER A 36 15.41 3.40 -4.83
C SER A 36 14.46 4.34 -5.55
N GLN A 37 14.06 5.37 -4.84
CA GLN A 37 13.24 6.47 -5.37
C GLN A 37 13.89 7.79 -4.97
N PHE A 38 13.96 8.73 -5.92
CA PHE A 38 14.58 10.03 -5.73
C PHE A 38 13.71 11.13 -6.29
N SER A 39 13.59 12.22 -5.55
CA SER A 39 13.03 13.50 -5.94
C SER A 39 13.67 14.59 -5.08
N ASN A 40 13.43 15.87 -5.38
CA ASN A 40 14.01 16.98 -4.62
C ASN A 40 13.73 16.88 -3.11
N ASN A 41 12.51 16.45 -2.75
CA ASN A 41 12.04 16.41 -1.36
C ASN A 41 11.96 14.98 -0.80
N TYR A 42 12.43 13.97 -1.53
CA TYR A 42 12.23 12.58 -1.17
C TYR A 42 13.36 11.67 -1.64
N GLN A 43 13.89 10.86 -0.74
CA GLN A 43 14.85 9.81 -1.08
C GLN A 43 14.49 8.54 -0.29
N ALA A 44 14.36 7.42 -0.98
CA ALA A 44 14.10 6.14 -0.34
C ALA A 44 14.94 5.02 -0.96
N TYR A 45 15.31 4.07 -0.11
CA TYR A 45 16.06 2.87 -0.48
C TYR A 45 15.37 1.65 0.12
N ALA A 46 15.18 0.63 -0.69
CA ALA A 46 14.52 -0.61 -0.33
C ALA A 46 15.46 -1.79 -0.56
N ILE A 47 15.44 -2.75 0.35
CA ILE A 47 16.07 -4.05 0.20
C ILE A 47 15.16 -5.13 0.78
N GLY A 48 15.06 -6.26 0.08
CA GLY A 48 14.20 -7.36 0.47
C GLY A 48 14.66 -8.70 -0.07
N LEU A 49 14.21 -9.75 0.61
CA LEU A 49 14.47 -11.13 0.26
C LEU A 49 13.14 -11.89 0.21
N GLY A 50 12.99 -12.74 -0.79
CA GLY A 50 11.90 -13.69 -0.93
C GLY A 50 12.44 -15.11 -1.04
N GLY A 51 11.67 -16.08 -0.56
CA GLY A 51 11.99 -17.51 -0.68
C GLY A 51 10.74 -18.31 -1.00
N ASN A 52 10.86 -19.22 -1.96
CA ASN A 52 9.84 -20.23 -2.23
C ASN A 52 10.14 -21.50 -1.41
N LEU A 53 9.25 -21.80 -0.48
CA LEU A 53 9.32 -22.90 0.48
C LEU A 53 8.62 -24.19 -0.04
N GLY A 54 8.30 -24.24 -1.33
CA GLY A 54 7.60 -25.36 -1.95
C GLY A 54 6.17 -25.50 -1.44
N THR A 55 5.85 -26.64 -0.82
CA THR A 55 4.50 -26.95 -0.31
C THR A 55 4.04 -26.03 0.82
N PHE A 56 4.97 -25.38 1.51
CA PHE A 56 4.67 -24.40 2.54
C PHE A 56 4.35 -23.00 1.99
N GLY A 57 4.46 -22.78 0.68
CA GLY A 57 4.19 -21.48 0.04
C GLY A 57 5.46 -20.65 -0.18
N ALA A 58 5.31 -19.34 -0.27
CA ALA A 58 6.39 -18.38 -0.42
C ALA A 58 6.29 -17.29 0.64
N ILE A 59 7.45 -16.85 1.13
CA ILE A 59 7.57 -15.75 2.08
C ILE A 59 8.49 -14.68 1.52
N SER A 60 8.20 -13.42 1.80
CA SER A 60 9.14 -12.34 1.57
C SER A 60 9.14 -11.31 2.69
N ALA A 61 10.28 -10.67 2.86
CA ALA A 61 10.46 -9.58 3.81
C ALA A 61 11.25 -8.45 3.15
N ASP A 62 10.84 -7.21 3.37
CA ASP A 62 11.61 -6.03 2.97
C ASP A 62 11.60 -4.93 4.01
N VAL A 63 12.64 -4.10 3.94
CA VAL A 63 12.77 -2.85 4.66
C VAL A 63 12.98 -1.71 3.66
N ILE A 64 12.31 -0.59 3.91
CA ILE A 64 12.47 0.65 3.18
C ILE A 64 12.92 1.72 4.18
N GLN A 65 14.06 2.36 3.91
CA GLN A 65 14.48 3.58 4.60
C GLN A 65 14.09 4.78 3.74
N ALA A 66 13.39 5.76 4.31
CA ALA A 66 13.01 6.99 3.63
C ALA A 66 13.50 8.24 4.39
N ASN A 67 13.97 9.22 3.63
CA ASN A 67 14.20 10.59 4.08
C ASN A 67 13.26 11.50 3.28
N SER A 68 12.53 12.38 3.96
CA SER A 68 11.44 13.15 3.39
C SER A 68 11.47 14.59 3.89
N ILE A 69 11.16 15.54 3.03
CA ILE A 69 10.89 16.94 3.39
C ILE A 69 9.39 17.15 3.20
N LEU A 70 8.67 17.38 4.30
CA LEU A 70 7.22 17.57 4.29
C LEU A 70 6.85 18.98 3.78
N PRO A 71 5.56 19.25 3.47
CA PRO A 71 5.13 20.55 2.93
C PRO A 71 5.30 21.75 3.88
N ASN A 72 5.58 21.49 5.15
CA ASN A 72 5.93 22.48 6.17
C ASN A 72 7.46 22.59 6.39
N ASP A 73 8.25 22.14 5.41
CA ASP A 73 9.72 22.09 5.43
C ASP A 73 10.33 21.20 6.53
N GLU A 74 9.53 20.35 7.16
CA GLU A 74 10.02 19.45 8.20
C GLU A 74 10.74 18.24 7.59
N HIS A 75 11.99 18.02 8.04
CA HIS A 75 12.76 16.83 7.67
C HIS A 75 12.34 15.62 8.51
N LYS A 76 11.87 14.57 7.85
CA LYS A 76 11.49 13.30 8.47
C LYS A 76 12.36 12.16 7.97
N LYS A 77 12.67 11.25 8.89
CA LYS A 77 13.33 9.98 8.60
C LYS A 77 12.50 8.85 9.16
N GLY A 78 12.33 7.79 8.38
CA GLY A 78 11.59 6.64 8.85
C GLY A 78 11.83 5.39 8.04
N GLN A 79 11.39 4.29 8.62
CA GLN A 79 11.49 2.94 8.08
C GLN A 79 10.11 2.33 7.92
N SER A 80 9.97 1.51 6.88
CA SER A 80 8.82 0.63 6.69
C SER A 80 9.30 -0.80 6.51
N PHE A 81 8.70 -1.72 7.25
CA PHE A 81 8.97 -3.16 7.21
C PHE A 81 7.74 -3.84 6.63
N ARG A 82 7.94 -4.74 5.67
CA ARG A 82 6.86 -5.54 5.10
C ARG A 82 7.20 -7.02 5.19
N LEU A 83 6.21 -7.80 5.60
CA LEU A 83 6.18 -9.25 5.50
C LEU A 83 5.04 -9.66 4.58
N LEU A 84 5.33 -10.56 3.64
CA LEU A 84 4.34 -11.16 2.75
C LEU A 84 4.44 -12.67 2.85
N TYR A 85 3.28 -13.32 2.91
CA TYR A 85 3.14 -14.75 2.79
C TYR A 85 2.13 -15.04 1.68
N ALA A 86 2.48 -15.95 0.79
CA ALA A 86 1.61 -16.40 -0.29
C ALA A 86 1.62 -17.93 -0.34
N LYS A 87 0.44 -18.54 -0.44
CA LYS A 87 0.31 -19.99 -0.65
C LYS A 87 -0.68 -20.25 -1.78
N SER A 88 -0.31 -21.16 -2.67
CA SER A 88 -1.22 -21.75 -3.66
C SER A 88 -1.41 -23.22 -3.28
N ILE A 89 -2.66 -23.67 -3.17
CA ILE A 89 -3.00 -25.06 -2.82
C ILE A 89 -3.90 -25.64 -3.90
N ASN A 90 -3.28 -26.08 -4.98
CA ASN A 90 -3.99 -26.68 -6.11
C ASN A 90 -4.73 -27.97 -5.72
N SER A 91 -4.26 -28.71 -4.70
CA SER A 91 -4.88 -29.97 -4.26
C SER A 91 -6.25 -29.80 -3.60
N THR A 92 -6.55 -28.61 -3.07
CA THR A 92 -7.85 -28.27 -2.46
C THR A 92 -8.61 -27.25 -3.31
N GLY A 93 -8.16 -26.98 -4.55
CA GLY A 93 -8.74 -25.97 -5.44
C GLY A 93 -8.53 -24.52 -4.98
N THR A 94 -7.66 -24.28 -4.00
CA THR A 94 -7.34 -22.93 -3.49
C THR A 94 -6.34 -22.28 -4.42
N ASN A 95 -6.78 -21.33 -5.25
CA ASN A 95 -5.92 -20.75 -6.27
C ASN A 95 -4.76 -19.92 -5.68
N PHE A 96 -5.07 -18.93 -4.82
CA PHE A 96 -4.04 -18.12 -4.15
C PHE A 96 -4.57 -17.54 -2.84
N GLN A 97 -3.77 -17.67 -1.78
CA GLN A 97 -3.98 -17.01 -0.50
C GLN A 97 -2.78 -16.11 -0.24
N ILE A 98 -3.03 -14.82 -0.06
CA ILE A 98 -2.00 -13.82 0.24
C ILE A 98 -2.35 -13.15 1.56
N MET A 99 -1.36 -13.07 2.44
CA MET A 99 -1.41 -12.29 3.66
C MET A 99 -0.21 -11.36 3.71
N GLY A 100 -0.45 -10.10 4.05
CA GLY A 100 0.58 -9.09 4.14
C GLY A 100 0.46 -8.29 5.42
N TYR A 101 1.60 -8.01 6.03
CA TYR A 101 1.67 -7.04 7.12
C TYR A 101 2.77 -6.03 6.83
N ARG A 102 2.43 -4.76 6.94
CA ARG A 102 3.39 -3.65 6.88
C ARG A 102 3.34 -2.86 8.17
N TYR A 103 4.51 -2.61 8.75
CA TYR A 103 4.68 -1.69 9.85
C TYR A 103 5.59 -0.54 9.42
N SER A 104 5.23 0.68 9.78
CA SER A 104 5.97 1.89 9.45
C SER A 104 6.19 2.72 10.70
N THR A 105 7.43 3.15 10.90
CA THR A 105 7.77 4.12 11.95
C THR A 105 7.06 5.46 11.70
N GLN A 106 6.87 6.25 12.74
CA GLN A 106 6.15 7.52 12.68
C GLN A 106 6.72 8.52 11.66
N GLY A 107 8.03 8.50 11.41
CA GLY A 107 8.68 9.38 10.45
C GLY A 107 8.74 8.85 9.02
N TYR A 108 8.10 7.70 8.73
CA TYR A 108 8.06 7.15 7.39
C TYR A 108 6.93 7.77 6.58
N TYR A 109 7.28 8.34 5.43
CA TYR A 109 6.35 8.84 4.43
C TYR A 109 6.73 8.25 3.07
N THR A 110 5.76 8.17 2.18
CA THR A 110 5.95 7.76 0.79
C THR A 110 6.15 8.96 -0.12
N LEU A 111 6.70 8.75 -1.32
CA LEU A 111 6.83 9.80 -2.33
C LEU A 111 5.47 10.48 -2.63
N ASN A 112 4.39 9.68 -2.69
CA ASN A 112 3.05 10.19 -2.88
C ASN A 112 2.58 11.11 -1.74
N GLU A 113 2.90 10.79 -0.49
CA GLU A 113 2.56 11.63 0.66
C GLU A 113 3.38 12.93 0.69
N VAL A 114 4.65 12.88 0.28
CA VAL A 114 5.49 14.09 0.17
C VAL A 114 5.03 15.01 -0.96
N SER A 115 4.33 14.49 -1.97
CA SER A 115 3.82 15.29 -3.08
C SER A 115 2.67 16.23 -2.69
N TYR A 116 2.06 16.11 -1.51
CA TYR A 116 0.99 17.05 -1.12
C TYR A 116 1.51 18.48 -0.97
N LYS A 117 0.70 19.49 -1.30
CA LYS A 117 1.03 20.92 -1.15
C LYS A 117 0.91 21.42 0.29
N LYS A 118 0.19 20.70 1.16
CA LYS A 118 -0.13 21.09 2.55
C LYS A 118 -0.04 19.89 3.47
N MET A 119 0.08 20.14 4.78
CA MET A 119 0.12 19.08 5.80
C MET A 119 -1.22 18.34 5.99
N ALA A 120 -2.34 19.00 5.71
CA ALA A 120 -3.65 18.38 5.73
C ALA A 120 -4.57 19.09 4.73
N GLY A 121 -5.52 18.34 4.17
CA GLY A 121 -6.46 18.87 3.19
C GLY A 121 -7.50 17.83 2.79
N ARG A 122 -8.47 18.26 1.99
CA ARG A 122 -9.48 17.40 1.37
C ARG A 122 -9.23 17.37 -0.13
N GLU A 123 -9.39 16.22 -0.75
CA GLU A 123 -9.59 16.13 -2.19
C GLU A 123 -11.01 16.65 -2.47
N ILE A 124 -11.13 17.72 -3.25
CA ILE A 124 -12.44 18.22 -3.69
C ILE A 124 -12.54 17.86 -5.16
N VAL A 125 -13.33 16.84 -5.48
CA VAL A 125 -13.74 16.52 -6.85
C VAL A 125 -15.13 17.11 -7.04
N THR A 126 -15.27 18.11 -7.92
CA THR A 126 -16.57 18.67 -8.31
C THR A 126 -16.69 18.61 -9.83
N ASP A 127 -17.82 18.10 -10.33
CA ASP A 127 -18.01 17.86 -11.78
C ASP A 127 -18.19 19.14 -12.62
N ASN A 128 -18.48 20.31 -12.01
CA ASN A 128 -18.83 21.54 -12.75
C ASN A 128 -18.22 22.83 -12.17
N GLY A 129 -17.06 22.76 -11.51
CA GLY A 129 -16.46 23.92 -10.86
C GLY A 129 -16.86 24.07 -9.39
N ILE A 130 -16.15 24.98 -8.72
CA ILE A 130 -15.96 25.04 -7.27
C ILE A 130 -17.28 25.27 -6.52
N ILE A 131 -17.85 24.22 -5.93
CA ILE A 131 -18.78 24.31 -4.80
C ILE A 131 -18.33 23.29 -3.74
N ARG A 132 -18.21 23.78 -2.49
CA ARG A 132 -18.05 22.97 -1.28
C ARG A 132 -19.24 22.01 -1.20
N ASP A 133 -19.01 20.75 -1.51
CA ASP A 133 -19.93 19.68 -1.13
C ASP A 133 -19.44 19.11 0.21
N GLU A 134 -20.25 19.26 1.25
CA GLU A 134 -19.95 18.84 2.63
C GLU A 134 -20.32 17.38 2.88
N ASP A 135 -20.97 16.68 1.93
CA ASP A 135 -21.56 15.36 2.17
C ASP A 135 -20.81 14.19 1.53
N ASN A 136 -19.67 14.44 0.87
CA ASN A 136 -18.79 13.38 0.36
C ASN A 136 -17.50 13.27 1.20
N LEU A 137 -17.46 12.31 2.13
CA LEU A 137 -16.34 12.02 3.04
C LEU A 137 -15.13 11.33 2.38
N SER A 138 -15.07 11.27 1.05
CA SER A 138 -13.98 10.58 0.37
C SER A 138 -12.75 11.49 0.26
N ASN A 139 -11.66 11.07 0.91
CA ASN A 139 -10.28 11.51 0.67
C ASN A 139 -9.81 12.79 1.41
N TYR A 140 -10.06 12.85 2.73
CA TYR A 140 -9.26 13.69 3.63
C TYR A 140 -7.88 13.05 3.86
N TYR A 141 -6.81 13.84 3.67
CA TYR A 141 -5.45 13.44 4.02
C TYR A 141 -4.89 14.33 5.13
N ASN A 142 -4.09 13.73 6.02
CA ASN A 142 -3.39 14.45 7.06
C ASN A 142 -2.03 13.81 7.35
N LEU A 143 -0.96 14.48 6.95
CA LEU A 143 0.41 14.03 7.11
C LEU A 143 0.86 14.01 8.58
N ASN A 144 0.11 14.62 9.50
CA ASN A 144 0.39 14.46 10.94
C ASN A 144 0.06 13.06 11.46
N TYR A 145 -0.82 12.33 10.75
CA TYR A 145 -1.27 10.99 11.07
C TYR A 145 -0.68 9.99 10.08
N SER A 146 0.64 9.81 10.13
CA SER A 146 1.33 8.85 9.24
C SER A 146 0.84 7.42 9.50
N LYS A 147 0.83 6.60 8.44
CA LYS A 147 0.39 5.20 8.51
C LYS A 147 1.33 4.42 9.43
N LYS A 148 0.76 3.66 10.37
CA LYS A 148 1.50 2.87 11.37
C LYS A 148 1.58 1.41 10.98
N GLY A 149 0.44 0.77 10.82
CA GLY A 149 0.33 -0.66 10.57
C GLY A 149 -0.74 -0.92 9.53
N ARG A 150 -0.48 -1.82 8.58
CA ARG A 150 -1.45 -2.26 7.60
C ARG A 150 -1.41 -3.78 7.48
N PHE A 151 -2.51 -4.42 7.81
CA PHE A 151 -2.75 -5.82 7.54
C PHE A 151 -3.59 -5.96 6.26
N GLN A 152 -3.27 -6.95 5.43
CA GLN A 152 -3.99 -7.27 4.20
C GLN A 152 -4.16 -8.78 4.08
N LEU A 153 -5.35 -9.19 3.63
CA LEU A 153 -5.73 -10.58 3.44
C LEU A 153 -6.49 -10.71 2.13
N ASN A 154 -6.11 -11.70 1.32
CA ASN A 154 -6.83 -12.10 0.13
C ASN A 154 -6.85 -13.63 0.07
N ILE A 155 -8.04 -14.22 0.16
CA ILE A 155 -8.25 -15.66 0.11
C ILE A 155 -9.27 -15.94 -0.98
N ASN A 156 -8.94 -16.86 -1.88
CA ASN A 156 -9.91 -17.46 -2.79
C ASN A 156 -9.87 -18.99 -2.64
N GLN A 157 -10.97 -19.56 -2.14
CA GLN A 157 -11.11 -20.96 -1.80
C GLN A 157 -12.20 -21.59 -2.66
N GLN A 158 -11.85 -22.58 -3.46
CA GLN A 158 -12.83 -23.48 -4.06
C GLN A 158 -13.43 -24.37 -2.96
N ILE A 159 -14.76 -24.42 -2.87
CA ILE A 159 -15.48 -25.23 -1.88
C ILE A 159 -15.94 -26.54 -2.53
N THR A 160 -16.43 -26.45 -3.77
CA THR A 160 -16.76 -27.60 -4.62
C THR A 160 -16.31 -27.33 -6.05
N ASN A 161 -16.45 -28.30 -6.95
CA ASN A 161 -16.12 -28.10 -8.37
C ASN A 161 -16.87 -26.91 -9.01
N ASN A 162 -18.04 -26.55 -8.48
CA ASN A 162 -18.90 -25.51 -9.04
C ASN A 162 -19.10 -24.33 -8.07
N SER A 163 -18.35 -24.24 -6.96
CA SER A 163 -18.51 -23.15 -6.00
C SER A 163 -17.20 -22.67 -5.38
N SER A 164 -17.14 -21.37 -5.10
CA SER A 164 -15.99 -20.70 -4.53
C SER A 164 -16.39 -19.65 -3.51
N LEU A 165 -15.60 -19.53 -2.45
CA LEU A 165 -15.65 -18.46 -1.46
C LEU A 165 -14.45 -17.54 -1.66
N TYR A 166 -14.67 -16.23 -1.64
CA TYR A 166 -13.59 -15.25 -1.60
C TYR A 166 -13.72 -14.34 -0.39
N ILE A 167 -12.56 -14.00 0.17
CA ILE A 167 -12.41 -13.11 1.32
C ILE A 167 -11.33 -12.09 0.98
N LEU A 168 -11.68 -10.81 1.06
CA LEU A 168 -10.75 -9.70 0.97
C LEU A 168 -10.86 -8.90 2.27
N GLY A 169 -9.72 -8.62 2.89
CA GLY A 169 -9.65 -7.90 4.14
C GLY A 169 -8.48 -6.93 4.17
N SER A 170 -8.67 -5.75 4.73
CA SER A 170 -7.57 -4.90 5.14
C SER A 170 -7.91 -4.09 6.36
N TYR A 171 -6.91 -3.88 7.21
CA TYR A 171 -7.00 -3.06 8.41
C TYR A 171 -5.78 -2.17 8.47
N GLN A 172 -5.98 -0.86 8.60
CA GLN A 172 -4.91 0.13 8.68
C GLN A 172 -5.13 1.04 9.89
N ASN A 173 -4.06 1.26 10.65
CA ASN A 173 -4.03 2.24 11.73
C ASN A 173 -2.93 3.28 11.51
N TYR A 174 -3.00 4.35 12.28
CA TYR A 174 -2.20 5.55 12.08
C TYR A 174 -1.53 5.97 13.38
N TRP A 175 -0.46 6.75 13.27
CA TRP A 175 0.17 7.39 14.43
C TRP A 175 -0.64 8.60 14.89
N ARG A 176 -0.58 8.91 16.19
CA ARG A 176 -1.22 10.07 16.85
C ARG A 176 -2.76 10.15 16.75
N THR A 177 -3.41 9.08 16.33
CA THR A 177 -4.87 8.99 16.31
C THR A 177 -5.32 7.56 16.59
N THR A 178 -6.55 7.41 17.10
CA THR A 178 -7.24 6.13 17.26
C THR A 178 -8.05 5.75 16.02
N GLU A 179 -8.13 6.63 15.03
CA GLU A 179 -8.81 6.37 13.76
C GLU A 179 -8.20 5.18 13.04
N THR A 180 -9.06 4.39 12.39
CA THR A 180 -8.65 3.22 11.61
C THR A 180 -9.40 3.17 10.29
N GLU A 181 -8.77 2.60 9.27
CA GLU A 181 -9.38 2.34 7.97
C GLU A 181 -9.51 0.83 7.81
N GLN A 182 -10.71 0.35 7.50
CA GLN A 182 -11.00 -1.08 7.40
C GLN A 182 -11.81 -1.36 6.15
N LEU A 183 -11.48 -2.45 5.47
CA LEU A 183 -12.23 -2.97 4.33
C LEU A 183 -12.38 -4.47 4.52
N TRP A 184 -13.62 -4.96 4.47
CA TRP A 184 -13.93 -6.39 4.53
C TRP A 184 -14.94 -6.71 3.44
N GLN A 185 -14.62 -7.71 2.63
CA GLN A 185 -15.50 -8.21 1.59
C GLN A 185 -15.49 -9.74 1.65
N LEU A 186 -16.68 -10.30 1.71
CA LEU A 186 -16.93 -11.73 1.67
C LEU A 186 -17.88 -11.99 0.51
N GLY A 187 -17.61 -13.02 -0.28
CA GLY A 187 -18.57 -13.43 -1.29
C GLY A 187 -18.46 -14.89 -1.64
N TYR A 188 -19.59 -15.44 -2.05
CA TYR A 188 -19.76 -16.82 -2.44
C TYR A 188 -20.32 -16.84 -3.85
N ASN A 189 -19.73 -17.66 -4.71
CA ASN A 189 -20.20 -17.92 -6.05
C ASN A 189 -20.46 -19.40 -6.19
N ALA A 190 -21.59 -19.77 -6.81
CA ALA A 190 -21.89 -21.13 -7.17
C ALA A 190 -22.62 -21.14 -8.52
N ASN A 191 -22.23 -22.06 -9.39
CA ASN A 191 -22.96 -22.39 -10.59
C ASN A 191 -23.83 -23.62 -10.32
N ILE A 192 -25.10 -23.52 -10.70
CA ILE A 192 -26.09 -24.60 -10.62
C ILE A 192 -26.08 -25.37 -11.94
#